data_AF-A0A0J7XLI3-F1
#
_entry.id   AF-A0A0J7XLI3-F1
#
_cell.length_a   1.000
_cell.length_b   1.000
_cell.length_c   1.000
_cell.angle_alpha   90.00
_cell.angle_beta   90.00
_cell.angle_gamma   90.00
#
_symmetry.space_group_name_H-M   'P 1'
#
loop_
_entity.id
_entity.type
_entity.pdbx_description
1 polymer ?
#
loop_
_entity_poly.entity_id
_entity_poly.type
_entity_poly.pdbx_seq_one_letter_code
_entity_poly.pdbx_strand_id
1 'polypeptide(L)'
;MKRRERTRHLIELGGLVVKAGLVELVEDDRAVILGLLVEAVARLRGDDREQPLTLWRRRGARAFAEDQPERVAQADCSGLQRTDPT
;
A
#
# COMPACT_ATOMS: atom_id res chain seq x y z
N MET A 1 15.04 0.12 22.92
CA MET A 1 14.85 0.14 21.45
C MET A 1 13.50 -0.41 20.96
N LYS A 2 12.92 -1.45 21.59
CA LYS A 2 11.69 -2.14 21.11
C LYS A 2 10.44 -1.26 20.86
N ARG A 3 10.27 -0.13 21.55
CA ARG A 3 9.09 0.75 21.38
C ARG A 3 9.11 1.47 20.02
N ARG A 4 10.27 1.94 19.57
CA ARG A 4 10.41 2.71 18.34
C ARG A 4 10.15 1.85 17.10
N GLU A 5 10.66 0.63 17.10
CA GLU A 5 10.41 -0.35 16.02
C GLU A 5 8.93 -0.75 15.96
N ARG A 6 8.29 -0.99 17.11
CA ARG A 6 6.86 -1.31 17.17
C ARG A 6 6.00 -0.17 16.61
N THR A 7 6.28 1.07 16.98
CA THR A 7 5.54 2.22 16.46
C THR A 7 5.73 2.35 14.96
N ARG A 8 6.96 2.19 14.44
CA ARG A 8 7.21 2.25 13.00
C ARG A 8 6.42 1.17 12.25
N HIS A 9 6.47 -0.07 12.74
CA HIS A 9 5.75 -1.18 12.13
C HIS A 9 4.23 -0.96 12.10
N LEU A 10 3.64 -0.47 13.20
CA LEU A 10 2.20 -0.18 13.24
C LEU A 10 1.80 0.96 12.30
N ILE A 11 2.66 1.97 12.12
CA ILE A 11 2.44 3.05 11.16
C ILE A 11 2.51 2.50 9.72
N GLU A 12 3.51 1.67 9.42
CA GLU A 12 3.65 1.03 8.10
C GLU A 12 2.40 0.21 7.77
N LEU A 13 1.90 -0.59 8.71
CA LEU A 13 0.67 -1.36 8.55
C LEU A 13 -0.57 -0.47 8.36
N GLY A 14 -0.69 0.61 9.14
CA GLY A 14 -1.77 1.59 8.98
C GLY A 14 -1.75 2.25 7.59
N GLY A 15 -0.57 2.53 7.06
CA GLY A 15 -0.38 3.07 5.70
C GLY A 15 -0.90 2.13 4.60
N LEU A 16 -0.85 0.81 4.81
CA LEU A 16 -1.41 -0.15 3.84
C LEU A 16 -2.94 -0.07 3.75
N VAL A 17 -3.61 0.17 4.88
CA VAL A 17 -5.08 0.29 4.92
C VAL A 17 -5.54 1.54 4.17
N VAL A 18 -4.83 2.66 4.36
CA VAL A 18 -5.08 3.91 3.64
C VAL A 18 -4.82 3.74 2.14
N LYS A 19 -3.67 3.14 1.75
CA LYS A 19 -3.33 2.92 0.34
C LYS A 19 -4.31 2.00 -0.38
N ALA A 20 -4.90 1.04 0.31
CA ALA A 20 -5.94 0.18 -0.25
C ALA A 20 -7.28 0.90 -0.52
N GLY A 21 -7.39 2.20 -0.16
CA GLY A 21 -8.61 2.99 -0.32
C GLY A 21 -9.72 2.63 0.66
N LEU A 22 -9.44 1.75 1.64
CA LEU A 22 -10.47 1.22 2.53
C LEU A 22 -11.04 2.30 3.45
N VAL A 23 -10.20 3.23 3.94
CA VAL A 23 -10.64 4.29 4.86
C VAL A 23 -11.66 5.22 4.19
N GLU A 24 -11.43 5.60 2.94
CA GLU A 24 -12.35 6.44 2.17
C GLU A 24 -13.61 5.66 1.79
N LEU A 25 -13.47 4.42 1.31
CA LEU A 25 -14.58 3.61 0.82
C LEU A 25 -15.59 3.24 1.92
N VAL A 26 -15.13 3.07 3.16
CA VAL A 26 -15.96 2.63 4.30
C VAL A 26 -16.17 3.72 5.34
N GLU A 27 -15.82 4.97 5.03
CA GLU A 27 -15.99 6.14 5.92
C GLU A 27 -15.34 5.95 7.31
N ASP A 28 -14.12 5.43 7.34
CA ASP A 28 -13.38 5.07 8.57
C ASP A 28 -14.11 4.08 9.51
N ASP A 29 -15.07 3.29 9.00
CA ASP A 29 -15.71 2.23 9.79
C ASP A 29 -14.70 1.10 10.10
N ARG A 30 -14.15 1.18 11.31
CA ARG A 30 -13.14 0.24 11.82
C ARG A 30 -13.69 -1.18 11.95
N ALA A 31 -14.98 -1.36 12.20
CA ALA A 31 -15.58 -2.68 12.30
C ALA A 31 -15.62 -3.35 10.91
N VAL A 32 -15.95 -2.58 9.87
CA VAL A 32 -15.92 -3.06 8.48
C VAL A 32 -14.49 -3.41 8.05
N ILE A 33 -13.52 -2.52 8.30
CA ILE A 33 -12.11 -2.77 7.97
C ILE A 33 -11.61 -4.05 8.66
N LEU A 34 -11.90 -4.20 9.95
CA LEU A 34 -11.53 -5.41 10.70
C LEU A 34 -12.23 -6.66 10.14
N GLY A 35 -13.51 -6.56 9.80
CA GLY A 35 -14.29 -7.65 9.20
C GLY A 35 -13.68 -8.16 7.88
N LEU A 36 -13.26 -7.25 7.00
CA LEU A 36 -12.58 -7.59 5.74
C LEU A 36 -11.25 -8.32 5.97
N LEU A 37 -10.46 -7.88 6.96
CA LEU A 37 -9.21 -8.53 7.32
C LEU A 37 -9.44 -9.91 7.94
N VAL A 38 -10.48 -10.08 8.75
CA VAL A 38 -10.88 -11.37 9.33
C VAL A 38 -11.29 -12.34 8.23
N GLU A 39 -12.07 -11.90 7.25
CA GLU A 39 -12.46 -12.71 6.09
C GLU A 39 -11.24 -13.16 5.29
N ALA A 40 -10.27 -12.26 5.06
CA ALA A 40 -9.02 -12.61 4.39
C ALA A 40 -8.23 -13.68 5.17
N VAL A 41 -8.15 -13.56 6.50
CA VAL A 41 -7.51 -14.56 7.36
C VAL A 41 -8.24 -15.91 7.29
N ALA A 42 -9.57 -15.91 7.32
CA ALA A 42 -10.37 -17.13 7.20
C ALA A 42 -10.07 -17.87 5.89
N ARG A 43 -9.99 -17.12 4.78
CA ARG A 43 -9.66 -17.66 3.46
C ARG A 43 -8.25 -18.25 3.37
N LEU A 44 -7.30 -17.72 4.12
CA LEU A 44 -5.92 -18.24 4.18
C LEU A 44 -5.72 -19.41 5.14
N ARG A 45 -6.68 -19.67 6.04
CA ARG A 45 -6.65 -20.84 6.94
C ARG A 45 -7.12 -22.13 6.28
N GLY A 46 -7.74 -22.05 5.10
CA GLY A 46 -8.15 -23.21 4.31
C GLY A 46 -6.99 -23.90 3.59
N ASP A 47 -7.26 -25.09 3.05
CA ASP A 47 -6.26 -25.94 2.40
C ASP A 47 -5.69 -25.33 1.10
N ASP A 48 -6.47 -24.51 0.39
CA ASP A 48 -6.07 -23.83 -0.85
C ASP A 48 -5.59 -22.40 -0.61
N ARG A 49 -4.67 -22.20 0.34
CA ARG A 49 -4.14 -20.86 0.67
C ARG A 49 -3.19 -20.30 -0.38
N GLU A 50 -2.57 -21.15 -1.21
CA GLU A 50 -1.50 -20.73 -2.12
C GLU A 50 -2.01 -19.93 -3.32
N GLN A 51 -3.16 -20.32 -3.88
CA GLN A 51 -3.82 -19.59 -4.94
C GLN A 51 -4.21 -18.14 -4.54
N PRO A 52 -4.97 -17.90 -3.45
CA PRO A 52 -5.32 -16.55 -3.02
C PRO A 52 -4.08 -15.74 -2.65
N LEU A 53 -3.07 -16.33 -1.99
CA LEU A 53 -1.82 -15.62 -1.71
C LEU A 53 -1.10 -15.17 -2.98
N THR A 54 -1.02 -16.02 -3.99
CA THR A 54 -0.36 -15.68 -5.26
C THR A 54 -1.09 -14.56 -5.98
N LEU A 55 -2.43 -14.62 -6.04
CA LEU A 55 -3.25 -13.57 -6.62
C LEU A 55 -3.11 -12.24 -5.87
N TRP A 56 -3.20 -12.26 -4.54
CA TRP A 56 -3.12 -11.05 -3.72
C TRP A 56 -1.73 -10.42 -3.74
N ARG A 57 -0.65 -11.21 -3.78
CA ARG A 57 0.71 -10.69 -3.98
C ARG A 57 0.83 -9.93 -5.29
N ARG A 58 0.33 -10.50 -6.41
CA ARG A 58 0.37 -9.84 -7.72
C ARG A 58 -0.45 -8.55 -7.73
N ARG A 59 -1.64 -8.56 -7.11
CA ARG A 59 -2.50 -7.38 -7.02
C ARG A 59 -1.86 -6.28 -6.17
N GLY A 60 -1.31 -6.64 -5.01
CA GLY A 60 -0.58 -5.72 -4.13
C GLY A 60 0.59 -5.08 -4.86
N ALA A 61 1.42 -5.87 -5.55
CA ALA A 61 2.56 -5.34 -6.30
C ALA A 61 2.16 -4.30 -7.37
N ARG A 62 1.02 -4.49 -8.04
CA ARG A 62 0.48 -3.50 -8.99
C ARG A 62 0.00 -2.23 -8.31
N ALA A 63 -0.78 -2.35 -7.24
CA ALA A 63 -1.24 -1.20 -6.45
C ALA A 63 -0.06 -0.38 -5.90
N PHE A 64 1.05 -1.04 -5.55
CA PHE A 64 2.30 -0.36 -5.16
C PHE A 64 3.04 0.33 -6.30
N ALA A 65 2.86 -0.13 -7.54
CA ALA A 65 3.51 0.44 -8.73
C ALA A 65 2.71 1.59 -9.33
N GLU A 66 1.38 1.50 -9.31
CA GLU A 66 0.45 2.55 -9.79
C GLU A 66 0.52 3.84 -8.97
N ASP A 67 1.00 3.77 -7.73
CA ASP A 67 1.24 4.88 -6.81
C ASP A 67 2.67 5.47 -6.94
N GLN A 68 3.51 4.92 -7.81
CA GLN A 68 4.87 5.40 -8.10
C GLN A 68 5.10 6.22 -9.39
N PRO A 69 4.13 6.52 -10.29
CA PRO A 69 4.42 7.24 -11.53
C PRO A 69 4.78 8.72 -11.30
N GLU A 70 4.45 9.27 -10.14
CA GLU A 70 4.63 10.70 -9.83
C GLU A 70 6.07 11.07 -9.44
N ARG A 71 6.88 10.09 -9.00
CA ARG A 71 8.31 10.32 -8.71
C ARG A 71 9.21 10.31 -9.94
N VAL A 72 8.78 9.68 -11.04
CA VAL A 72 9.57 9.62 -12.28
C VAL A 72 9.37 10.91 -13.09
N ALA A 73 8.15 11.46 -13.10
CA ALA A 73 7.88 12.75 -13.76
C ALA A 73 8.56 13.96 -13.09
N GLN A 74 8.81 13.90 -11.78
CA GLN A 74 9.46 15.00 -11.05
C GLN A 74 10.99 15.00 -11.20
N ALA A 75 11.59 13.85 -11.56
CA ALA A 75 13.02 13.76 -11.86
C ALA A 75 13.35 14.38 -13.23
N ASP A 76 12.46 14.25 -14.22
CA ASP A 76 12.69 14.75 -15.59
C ASP A 76 12.54 16.27 -15.72
N CYS A 77 11.78 16.95 -14.83
CA CYS A 77 11.62 18.40 -14.86
C CYS A 77 12.76 19.20 -14.19
N SER A 78 13.70 18.53 -13.51
CA SER A 78 14.85 19.18 -12.85
C SER A 78 16.12 19.25 -13.71
N GLY A 79 16.10 18.63 -14.91
CA GLY A 79 17.24 18.58 -15.83
C GLY A 79 17.30 19.68 -16.89
N LEU A 80 16.25 20.50 -17.05
CA LEU A 80 16.14 21.50 -18.12
C LEU A 80 16.06 22.95 -17.61
N GLN A 81 16.87 23.30 -16.61
CA GLN A 81 17.18 24.70 -16.30
C GLN A 81 18.66 24.98 -16.54
N ARG A 82 19.01 25.17 -17.81
CA ARG A 82 20.17 25.99 -18.17
C ARG A 82 19.90 26.59 -19.55
N THR A 83 19.20 27.72 -19.55
CA THR A 83 19.09 28.58 -20.73
C THR A 83 20.46 29.14 -21.10
N ASP A 84 20.64 29.31 -22.40
CA ASP A 84 21.87 29.52 -23.17
C ASP A 84 22.72 30.76 -22.84
N PRO A 85 23.98 30.80 -23.31
CA PRO A 85 24.89 31.93 -23.18
C PRO A 85 24.62 32.99 -24.26
N THR A 86 24.61 34.27 -23.88
CA THR A 86 25.37 35.39 -24.50
C THR A 86 25.22 36.61 -23.60
#